data_AF-A0ABD0WML0-F1
#
_entry.id   AF-A0ABD0WML0-F1
#
_cell.length_a   1.000
_cell.length_b   1.000
_cell.length_c   1.000
_cell.angle_alpha   90.00
_cell.angle_beta   90.00
_cell.angle_gamma   90.00
#
_symmetry.space_group_name_H-M   'P 1'
#
loop_
_entity.id
_entity.type
_entity.pdbx_description
1 polymer ?
#
loop_
_entity_poly.entity_id
_entity_poly.type
_entity_poly.pdbx_seq_one_letter_code
_entity_poly.pdbx_strand_id
1 'polypeptide(L)'
;MNMQVLLEELKEKILINEELKDKLECYSDLPVHLLSRQAVEYTKAQRDFALTLHLHGPKAYHYLRETLHIHLPHPSSLQRWLSSLDAKPGLNEMMLDMLERRRQEDEVNYGCVTLMLDAMSIKNHVQYDPQTQTMFGYVDMGDRLNETDMASDVLVFMVVGLHGYWKAPIAYYLTKSLTPQSQTVLVEHALEELHRRQIRVVCMTMDGHASNVSMCTQLGCDLKADPCEPLKTHFPHPVTHDDVFVMMDACHMLKLTRNMLQAYSPIRSITGSINWKYIVHLNNVQKKSGLHAANKVTDKHVNFANQKMKVSLAAQTLSSSVAVALRTLQEVGYAEFKDCEATSEFIQELDKHQGVLVRSQGVLAHFEDGRWQTALPNKEFIKWFLSVLGFIINIDTLMSMVPVLLEGQRYVLTYRFSQDHLELLFNSIRSSGFVVRRALKKLSCDVCRASLVTDAASAIKDQSYHLLTLKNNGGLVIPSEGTVRVVRAAEWVIRQASTSTRRSQPIKQLEVVYIVRKRIGSEDVFVLGEHIGETQYGIDSHHHTLLTLVVSLFFKVRLHHIAKMTNLSLQRNNMRQKLNKTVLFKGH
;
A
#
# COMPACT_ATOMS: atom_id res chain seq x y z
N MET A 1 -10.06 37.05 -17.32
CA MET A 1 -11.36 37.04 -18.00
C MET A 1 -12.04 35.71 -17.70
N ASN A 2 -13.24 35.75 -17.13
CA ASN A 2 -14.02 34.55 -16.81
C ASN A 2 -14.69 34.03 -18.11
N MET A 3 -14.68 32.71 -18.36
CA MET A 3 -15.26 32.11 -19.57
C MET A 3 -16.76 32.41 -19.72
N GLN A 4 -17.46 32.57 -18.59
CA GLN A 4 -18.86 33.02 -18.56
C GLN A 4 -19.05 34.45 -19.09
N VAL A 5 -18.13 35.36 -18.76
CA VAL A 5 -18.17 36.76 -19.22
C VAL A 5 -17.88 36.84 -20.72
N LEU A 6 -16.94 36.04 -21.22
CA LEU A 6 -16.69 35.93 -22.67
C LEU A 6 -17.91 35.35 -23.41
N LEU A 7 -18.60 34.36 -22.80
CA LEU A 7 -19.85 33.79 -23.33
C LEU A 7 -20.98 34.82 -23.38
N GLU A 8 -21.11 35.70 -22.37
CA GLU A 8 -22.08 36.79 -22.38
C GLU A 8 -21.74 37.86 -23.43
N GLU A 9 -20.48 38.29 -23.53
CA GLU A 9 -20.05 39.25 -24.56
C GLU A 9 -20.21 38.71 -25.98
N LEU A 10 -19.99 37.40 -26.19
CA LEU A 10 -20.17 36.73 -27.48
C LEU A 10 -21.66 36.50 -27.80
N LYS A 11 -22.52 36.34 -26.79
CA LYS A 11 -23.99 36.33 -26.94
C LYS A 11 -24.50 37.71 -27.36
N GLU A 12 -24.03 38.78 -26.72
CA GLU A 12 -24.41 40.16 -27.07
C GLU A 12 -24.01 40.54 -28.49
N LYS A 13 -22.89 40.01 -29.01
CA LYS A 13 -22.40 40.27 -30.36
C LYS A 13 -22.99 39.36 -31.46
N ILE A 14 -23.95 38.47 -31.13
CA ILE A 14 -24.61 37.54 -32.09
C ILE A 14 -23.60 36.68 -32.88
N LEU A 15 -22.51 36.27 -32.23
CA LEU A 15 -21.43 35.46 -32.87
C LEU A 15 -21.42 34.00 -32.43
N ILE A 16 -22.42 33.56 -31.65
CA ILE A 16 -22.51 32.20 -31.13
C ILE A 16 -23.46 31.37 -31.99
N ASN A 17 -22.94 30.33 -32.63
CA ASN A 17 -23.77 29.22 -33.12
C ASN A 17 -24.01 28.21 -31.97
N GLU A 18 -25.09 27.44 -32.03
CA GLU A 18 -25.43 26.43 -31.00
C GLU A 18 -24.29 25.42 -30.76
N GLU A 19 -23.53 25.05 -31.80
CA GLU A 19 -22.39 24.14 -31.70
C GLU A 19 -21.19 24.74 -30.93
N LEU A 20 -21.00 26.06 -31.00
CA LEU A 20 -19.94 26.81 -30.31
C LEU A 20 -20.30 26.96 -28.83
N LYS A 21 -21.59 27.19 -28.56
CA LYS A 21 -22.15 27.26 -27.20
C LYS A 21 -21.99 25.94 -26.46
N ASP A 22 -22.35 24.82 -27.09
CA ASP A 22 -22.17 23.47 -26.54
C ASP A 22 -20.70 23.15 -26.26
N LYS A 23 -19.79 23.56 -27.16
CA LYS A 23 -18.34 23.38 -26.97
C LYS A 23 -17.78 24.25 -25.85
N LEU A 24 -18.27 25.47 -25.67
CA LEU A 24 -17.82 26.41 -24.63
C LEU A 24 -18.41 26.09 -23.25
N GLU A 25 -19.65 25.61 -23.17
CA GLU A 25 -20.27 25.12 -21.92
C GLU A 25 -19.50 23.94 -21.33
N CYS A 26 -18.90 23.07 -22.16
CA CYS A 26 -18.03 21.99 -21.67
C CYS A 26 -16.77 22.47 -20.91
N TYR A 27 -16.41 23.76 -21.01
CA TYR A 27 -15.28 24.37 -20.33
C TYR A 27 -15.69 25.43 -19.31
N SER A 28 -16.98 25.56 -18.98
CA SER A 28 -17.48 26.55 -18.00
C SER A 28 -16.83 26.41 -16.63
N ASP A 29 -16.52 25.17 -16.25
CA ASP A 29 -15.98 24.81 -14.93
C ASP A 29 -14.45 24.98 -14.87
N LEU A 30 -13.80 25.33 -15.98
CA LEU A 30 -12.36 25.51 -16.01
C LEU A 30 -12.01 26.79 -15.23
N PRO A 31 -11.23 26.72 -14.14
CA PRO A 31 -10.92 27.88 -13.32
C PRO A 31 -9.85 28.74 -14.00
N VAL A 32 -10.23 29.48 -15.05
CA VAL A 32 -9.33 30.30 -15.90
C VAL A 32 -8.51 31.29 -15.08
N HIS A 33 -9.04 31.76 -13.94
CA HIS A 33 -8.33 32.65 -13.02
C HIS A 33 -7.03 32.02 -12.47
N LEU A 34 -6.98 30.70 -12.27
CA LEU A 34 -5.76 29.98 -11.84
C LEU A 34 -4.68 29.93 -12.93
N LEU A 35 -5.07 30.08 -14.19
CA LEU A 35 -4.19 30.06 -15.36
C LEU A 35 -3.86 31.47 -15.87
N SER A 36 -4.39 32.50 -15.21
CA SER A 36 -4.23 33.89 -15.62
C SER A 36 -2.89 34.46 -15.16
N ARG A 37 -2.31 35.33 -16.00
CA ARG A 37 -1.05 36.02 -15.71
C ARG A 37 -1.34 37.24 -14.84
N GLN A 38 -1.04 37.17 -13.54
CA GLN A 38 -1.00 38.35 -12.66
C GLN A 38 0.43 38.89 -12.57
N ALA A 39 0.55 40.22 -12.47
CA ALA A 39 1.79 40.95 -12.78
C ALA A 39 2.86 40.96 -11.67
N VAL A 40 2.62 40.43 -10.46
CA VAL A 40 3.57 40.60 -9.34
C VAL A 40 3.80 39.32 -8.50
N GLU A 41 2.76 38.60 -8.06
CA GLU A 41 2.91 37.37 -7.27
C GLU A 41 1.84 36.31 -7.55
N TYR A 42 2.17 35.03 -7.36
CA TYR A 42 1.21 33.92 -7.42
C TYR A 42 0.37 33.85 -6.14
N THR A 43 -0.96 33.82 -6.29
CA THR A 43 -1.92 33.64 -5.20
C THR A 43 -1.82 32.25 -4.56
N LYS A 44 -2.29 32.08 -3.32
CA LYS A 44 -2.30 30.78 -2.63
C LYS A 44 -2.98 29.68 -3.46
N ALA A 45 -4.15 29.97 -4.03
CA ALA A 45 -4.88 29.02 -4.88
C ALA A 45 -4.08 28.61 -6.15
N GLN A 46 -3.35 29.54 -6.77
CA GLN A 46 -2.46 29.23 -7.89
C GLN A 46 -1.27 28.37 -7.47
N ARG A 47 -0.68 28.65 -6.30
CA ARG A 47 0.40 27.83 -5.74
C ARG A 47 -0.08 26.40 -5.47
N ASP A 48 -1.21 26.26 -4.78
CA ASP A 48 -1.80 24.97 -4.43
C ASP A 48 -2.17 24.16 -5.68
N PHE A 49 -2.78 24.81 -6.69
CA PHE A 49 -3.09 24.19 -7.98
C PHE A 49 -1.83 23.71 -8.70
N ALA A 50 -0.80 24.57 -8.81
CA ALA A 50 0.43 24.25 -9.49
C ALA A 50 1.21 23.11 -8.80
N LEU A 51 1.28 23.13 -7.46
CA LEU A 51 1.88 22.08 -6.66
C LEU A 51 1.12 20.75 -6.82
N THR A 52 -0.21 20.79 -6.72
CA THR A 52 -1.07 19.61 -6.86
C THR A 52 -0.92 18.98 -8.25
N LEU A 53 -0.95 19.80 -9.30
CA LEU A 53 -0.75 19.35 -10.68
C LEU A 53 0.65 18.74 -10.88
N HIS A 54 1.68 19.35 -10.30
CA HIS A 54 3.04 18.83 -10.35
C HIS A 54 3.17 17.49 -9.60
N LEU A 55 2.57 17.36 -8.41
CA LEU A 55 2.57 16.13 -7.61
C LEU A 55 1.79 14.99 -8.30
N HIS A 56 0.69 15.29 -8.99
CA HIS A 56 -0.05 14.29 -9.78
C HIS A 56 0.72 13.82 -11.03
N GLY A 57 1.59 14.66 -11.57
CA GLY A 57 2.41 14.29 -12.71
C GLY A 57 3.33 15.43 -13.17
N PRO A 58 4.64 15.39 -12.83
CA PRO A 58 5.59 16.42 -13.25
C PRO A 58 5.64 16.60 -14.76
N LYS A 59 5.44 15.52 -15.52
CA LYS A 59 5.38 15.56 -16.99
C LYS A 59 4.15 16.23 -17.55
N ALA A 60 2.99 16.04 -16.91
CA ALA A 60 1.78 16.74 -17.30
C ALA A 60 1.96 18.24 -17.03
N TYR A 61 2.56 18.58 -15.90
CA TYR A 61 2.94 19.95 -15.55
C TYR A 61 3.89 20.58 -16.59
N HIS A 62 4.98 19.89 -16.95
CA HIS A 62 5.90 20.36 -17.99
C HIS A 62 5.24 20.49 -19.36
N TYR A 63 4.44 19.51 -19.78
CA TYR A 63 3.71 19.58 -21.05
C TYR A 63 2.73 20.76 -21.09
N LEU A 64 1.95 20.97 -20.02
CA LEU A 64 1.02 22.08 -19.92
C LEU A 64 1.75 23.43 -19.98
N ARG A 65 2.91 23.53 -19.31
CA ARG A 65 3.72 24.75 -19.27
C ARG A 65 4.49 25.04 -20.56
N GLU A 66 5.19 24.04 -21.09
CA GLU A 66 6.18 24.20 -22.18
C GLU A 66 5.57 23.94 -23.55
N THR A 67 4.64 22.99 -23.68
CA THR A 67 4.04 22.63 -24.98
C THR A 67 2.70 23.32 -25.22
N LEU A 68 1.85 23.42 -24.19
CA LEU A 68 0.57 24.13 -24.28
C LEU A 68 0.66 25.59 -23.82
N HIS A 69 1.87 26.05 -23.46
CA HIS A 69 2.16 27.43 -23.05
C HIS A 69 1.22 27.99 -21.98
N ILE A 70 0.67 27.12 -21.12
CA ILE A 70 -0.17 27.52 -20.00
C ILE A 70 0.72 28.20 -18.97
N HIS A 71 0.26 29.35 -18.46
CA HIS A 71 0.98 30.10 -17.43
C HIS A 71 0.98 29.35 -16.09
N LEU A 72 2.00 28.50 -15.92
CA LEU A 72 2.29 27.78 -14.70
C LEU A 72 3.64 28.23 -14.11
N PRO A 73 3.78 28.29 -12.77
CA PRO A 73 5.04 28.58 -12.11
C PRO A 73 6.21 27.73 -12.62
N HIS A 74 7.43 28.27 -12.59
CA HIS A 74 8.60 27.48 -12.92
C HIS A 74 8.81 26.38 -11.85
N PRO A 75 9.27 25.15 -12.21
CA PRO A 75 9.54 24.09 -11.24
C PRO A 75 10.45 24.50 -10.07
N SER A 76 11.42 25.38 -10.30
CA SER A 76 12.26 25.93 -9.21
C SER A 76 11.45 26.75 -8.19
N SER A 77 10.38 27.42 -8.61
CA SER A 77 9.45 28.11 -7.69
C SER A 77 8.66 27.10 -6.87
N LEU A 78 8.23 25.99 -7.48
CA LEU A 78 7.57 24.89 -6.76
C LEU A 78 8.51 24.27 -5.73
N GLN A 79 9.76 24.00 -6.11
CA GLN A 79 10.79 23.48 -5.21
C GLN A 79 11.02 24.42 -4.02
N ARG A 80 11.11 25.73 -4.28
CA ARG A 80 11.24 26.73 -3.22
C ARG A 80 10.02 26.80 -2.29
N TRP A 81 8.81 26.60 -2.82
CA TRP A 81 7.61 26.52 -1.97
C TRP A 81 7.61 25.24 -1.13
N LEU A 82 8.03 24.10 -1.70
CA LEU A 82 8.14 22.83 -0.98
C LEU A 82 9.30 22.82 0.03
N SER A 83 10.39 23.53 -0.23
CA SER A 83 11.55 23.60 0.68
C SER A 83 11.28 24.38 1.96
N SER A 84 10.18 25.15 2.01
CA SER A 84 9.75 25.84 3.23
C SER A 84 9.03 24.92 4.23
N LEU A 85 8.73 23.68 3.85
CA LEU A 85 8.10 22.70 4.72
C LEU A 85 9.16 22.03 5.61
N ASP A 86 9.05 22.23 6.92
CA ASP A 86 9.81 21.46 7.90
C ASP A 86 9.35 20.00 7.86
N ALA A 87 10.21 19.13 7.34
CA ALA A 87 9.95 17.70 7.20
C ALA A 87 11.04 16.91 7.92
N LYS A 88 11.48 17.38 9.10
CA LYS A 88 12.46 16.69 9.95
C LYS A 88 11.85 15.46 10.64
N PRO A 89 12.70 14.52 11.12
CA PRO A 89 12.26 13.42 11.96
C PRO A 89 11.60 13.94 13.25
N GLY A 90 10.63 13.18 13.74
CA GLY A 90 9.74 13.59 14.82
C GLY A 90 8.27 13.61 14.42
N LEU A 91 7.46 14.23 15.28
CA LEU A 91 6.06 14.53 14.97
C LEU A 91 5.97 15.69 13.99
N ASN A 92 5.08 15.53 13.01
CA ASN A 92 4.82 16.55 12.01
C ASN A 92 3.72 17.49 12.50
N GLU A 93 4.13 18.57 13.17
CA GLU A 93 3.23 19.59 13.71
C GLU A 93 2.30 20.17 12.65
N MET A 94 2.79 20.42 11.43
CA MET A 94 1.94 20.95 10.34
C MET A 94 0.81 19.98 9.97
N MET A 95 1.08 18.67 9.97
CA MET A 95 0.07 17.65 9.74
C MET A 95 -0.90 17.55 10.91
N LEU A 96 -0.40 17.58 12.14
CA LEU A 96 -1.24 17.55 13.34
C LEU A 96 -2.18 18.76 13.41
N ASP A 97 -1.68 19.97 13.16
CA ASP A 97 -2.48 21.21 13.13
C ASP A 97 -3.49 21.22 11.98
N MET A 98 -3.17 20.58 10.85
CA MET A 98 -4.12 20.36 9.78
C MET A 98 -5.25 19.43 10.23
N LEU A 99 -4.92 18.33 10.93
CA LEU A 99 -5.92 17.41 11.46
C LEU A 99 -6.80 18.07 12.52
N GLU A 100 -6.22 18.92 13.38
CA GLU A 100 -6.99 19.72 14.35
C GLU A 100 -8.03 20.61 13.65
N ARG A 101 -7.62 21.37 12.64
CA ARG A 101 -8.54 22.21 11.85
C ARG A 101 -9.64 21.39 11.18
N ARG A 102 -9.28 20.25 10.58
CA ARG A 102 -10.27 19.34 9.97
C ARG A 102 -11.25 18.76 10.98
N ARG A 103 -10.78 18.48 12.18
CA ARG A 103 -11.62 18.01 13.30
C ARG A 103 -12.54 19.11 13.82
N GLN A 104 -12.12 20.36 13.84
CA GLN A 104 -12.99 21.50 14.17
C GLN A 104 -14.08 21.71 13.10
N GLU A 105 -13.77 21.45 11.83
CA GLU A 105 -14.75 21.50 10.72
C GLU A 105 -15.72 20.30 10.73
N ASP A 106 -15.21 19.09 11.00
CA ASP A 106 -15.95 17.83 10.91
C ASP A 106 -15.47 16.85 11.99
N GLU A 107 -16.03 17.01 13.19
CA GLU A 107 -15.68 16.22 14.36
C GLU A 107 -15.97 14.72 14.17
N VAL A 108 -17.06 14.39 13.47
CA VAL A 108 -17.49 12.99 13.29
C VAL A 108 -16.43 12.22 12.49
N ASN A 109 -15.95 12.80 11.38
CA ASN A 109 -15.01 12.11 10.50
C ASN A 109 -13.55 12.17 10.96
N TYR A 110 -13.16 13.17 11.76
CA TYR A 110 -11.76 13.40 12.16
C TYR A 110 -11.48 13.24 13.66
N GLY A 111 -12.50 13.10 14.51
CA GLY A 111 -12.35 13.03 15.96
C GLY A 111 -11.94 11.65 16.50
N CYS A 112 -12.09 10.57 15.73
CA CYS A 112 -11.74 9.21 16.17
C CYS A 112 -10.84 8.49 15.16
N VAL A 113 -9.69 7.97 15.63
CA VAL A 113 -8.65 7.37 14.79
C VAL A 113 -8.08 6.06 15.35
N THR A 114 -7.43 5.30 14.48
CA THR A 114 -6.51 4.22 14.82
C THR A 114 -5.08 4.68 14.55
N LEU A 115 -4.18 4.49 15.51
CA LEU A 115 -2.75 4.72 15.35
C LEU A 115 -2.06 3.46 14.82
N MET A 116 -1.30 3.57 13.75
CA MET A 116 -0.55 2.46 13.14
C MET A 116 0.94 2.74 13.22
N LEU A 117 1.71 1.71 13.57
CA LEU A 117 3.16 1.81 13.67
C LEU A 117 3.84 0.62 12.99
N ASP A 118 4.73 0.92 12.06
CA ASP A 118 5.55 -0.06 11.37
C ASP A 118 6.92 0.55 11.05
N ALA A 119 7.93 -0.31 11.02
CA ALA A 119 9.30 0.07 10.70
C ALA A 119 9.67 -0.40 9.30
N MET A 120 10.38 0.44 8.55
CA MET A 120 10.96 0.05 7.27
C MET A 120 12.47 0.25 7.25
N SER A 121 13.19 -0.81 6.86
CA SER A 121 14.64 -0.71 6.70
C SER A 121 15.03 0.26 5.58
N ILE A 122 16.01 1.08 5.88
CA ILE A 122 16.62 2.09 5.02
C ILE A 122 18.09 1.77 4.75
N LYS A 123 18.77 2.67 4.05
CA LYS A 123 20.20 2.57 3.83
C LYS A 123 20.95 3.29 4.93
N ASN A 124 21.93 2.59 5.50
CA ASN A 124 22.92 3.19 6.39
C ASN A 124 23.83 4.08 5.54
N HIS A 125 23.54 5.37 5.48
CA HIS A 125 24.32 6.33 4.71
C HIS A 125 24.10 7.73 5.23
N VAL A 126 25.21 8.44 5.45
CA VAL A 126 25.20 9.83 5.87
C VAL A 126 25.46 10.73 4.67
N GLN A 127 24.66 11.79 4.52
CA GLN A 127 24.78 12.81 3.49
C GLN A 127 24.89 14.20 4.09
N TYR A 128 25.76 15.03 3.53
CA TYR A 128 25.82 16.45 3.86
C TYR A 128 24.86 17.22 2.95
N ASP A 129 23.99 18.03 3.53
CA ASP A 129 23.18 19.00 2.81
C ASP A 129 23.85 20.38 2.88
N PRO A 130 24.37 20.90 1.74
CA PRO A 130 25.00 22.21 1.70
C PRO A 130 24.04 23.38 1.99
N GLN A 131 22.72 23.20 1.79
CA GLN A 131 21.74 24.27 1.97
C GLN A 131 21.42 24.50 3.45
N THR A 132 21.22 23.41 4.19
CA THR A 132 20.98 23.47 5.64
C THR A 132 22.26 23.43 6.46
N GLN A 133 23.40 23.11 5.82
CA GLN A 133 24.69 22.86 6.46
C GLN A 133 24.63 21.73 7.50
N THR A 134 23.76 20.75 7.31
CA THR A 134 23.55 19.63 8.25
C THR A 134 23.89 18.28 7.64
N MET A 135 24.20 17.32 8.51
CA MET A 135 24.42 15.92 8.13
C MET A 135 23.13 15.13 8.37
N PHE A 136 22.65 14.41 7.37
CA PHE A 136 21.46 13.55 7.43
C PHE A 136 21.83 12.08 7.33
N GLY A 137 21.10 11.20 8.03
CA GLY A 137 21.31 9.74 7.98
C GLY A 137 21.77 9.10 9.29
N TYR A 138 21.93 9.91 10.34
CA TYR A 138 22.08 9.43 11.71
C TYR A 138 20.72 9.09 12.33
N VAL A 139 20.76 8.39 13.46
CA VAL A 139 19.59 8.20 14.34
C VAL A 139 19.07 9.58 14.73
N ASP A 140 17.77 9.75 14.63
CA ASP A 140 17.06 10.99 14.95
C ASP A 140 15.66 10.62 15.42
N MET A 141 15.49 10.72 16.73
CA MET A 141 14.25 10.39 17.45
C MET A 141 13.34 11.62 17.62
N GLY A 142 13.66 12.74 16.96
CA GLY A 142 12.94 14.01 17.08
C GLY A 142 13.31 14.81 18.35
N ASP A 143 14.25 14.33 19.14
CA ASP A 143 14.78 14.97 20.35
C ASP A 143 15.92 15.96 20.06
N ARG A 144 16.33 16.08 18.79
CA ARG A 144 17.45 16.93 18.32
C ARG A 144 18.78 16.59 18.98
N LEU A 145 18.92 15.38 19.53
CA LEU A 145 20.20 14.91 20.01
C LEU A 145 21.08 14.58 18.81
N ASN A 146 22.34 15.03 18.88
CA ASN A 146 23.34 14.70 17.86
C ASN A 146 23.85 13.28 18.10
N GLU A 147 23.07 12.29 17.69
CA GLU A 147 23.55 10.91 17.64
C GLU A 147 24.55 10.74 16.48
N THR A 148 25.61 9.97 16.73
CA THR A 148 26.63 9.64 15.73
C THR A 148 26.39 8.28 15.07
N ASP A 149 25.39 7.54 15.55
CA ASP A 149 25.03 6.24 15.04
C ASP A 149 24.21 6.38 13.75
N MET A 150 24.57 5.61 12.72
CA MET A 150 23.84 5.61 11.45
C MET A 150 22.49 4.91 11.61
N ALA A 151 21.42 5.54 11.14
CA ALA A 151 20.10 4.93 11.13
C ALA A 151 20.02 3.78 10.11
N SER A 152 19.34 2.70 10.52
CA SER A 152 19.11 1.50 9.72
C SER A 152 17.65 1.29 9.35
N ASP A 153 16.75 1.83 10.16
CA ASP A 153 15.31 1.65 10.01
C ASP A 153 14.58 2.98 10.25
N VAL A 154 13.44 3.16 9.60
CA VAL A 154 12.55 4.28 9.82
C VAL A 154 11.26 3.77 10.43
N LEU A 155 10.98 4.20 11.66
CA LEU A 155 9.70 3.98 12.31
C LEU A 155 8.72 5.04 11.82
N VAL A 156 7.54 4.64 11.34
CA VAL A 156 6.53 5.58 10.85
C VAL A 156 5.24 5.41 11.63
N PHE A 157 4.70 6.53 12.11
CA PHE A 157 3.39 6.59 12.74
C PHE A 157 2.38 7.17 11.76
N MET A 158 1.28 6.45 11.57
CA MET A 158 0.17 6.87 10.72
C MET A 158 -1.14 6.75 11.47
N VAL A 159 -1.97 7.79 11.40
CA VAL A 159 -3.35 7.72 11.88
C VAL A 159 -4.30 7.44 10.73
N VAL A 160 -5.32 6.63 10.99
CA VAL A 160 -6.39 6.29 10.05
C VAL A 160 -7.72 6.64 10.69
N GLY A 161 -8.54 7.43 9.97
CA GLY A 161 -9.87 7.79 10.43
C GLY A 161 -10.78 6.57 10.50
N LEU A 162 -11.53 6.42 11.61
CA LEU A 162 -12.49 5.34 11.79
C LEU A 162 -13.77 5.59 10.97
N HIS A 163 -14.36 6.77 11.11
CA HIS A 163 -15.55 7.18 10.35
C HIS A 163 -15.16 7.75 8.97
N GLY A 164 -14.18 8.66 8.93
CA GLY A 164 -13.73 9.30 7.70
C GLY A 164 -12.91 8.40 6.77
N TYR A 165 -12.96 8.64 5.45
CA TYR A 165 -12.06 7.98 4.49
C TYR A 165 -10.79 8.79 4.26
N TRP A 166 -9.92 8.79 5.27
CA TRP A 166 -8.62 9.46 5.20
C TRP A 166 -7.58 8.73 6.03
N LYS A 167 -6.31 9.06 5.78
CA LYS A 167 -5.15 8.59 6.53
C LYS A 167 -4.05 9.62 6.43
N ALA A 168 -3.26 9.75 7.49
CA ALA A 168 -2.19 10.73 7.56
C ALA A 168 -0.97 10.14 8.28
N PRO A 169 0.21 10.08 7.64
CA PRO A 169 1.45 9.90 8.39
C PRO A 169 1.65 11.14 9.28
N ILE A 170 1.81 10.93 10.58
CA ILE A 170 1.93 12.00 11.57
C ILE A 170 3.34 12.09 12.17
N ALA A 171 4.12 11.02 12.08
CA ALA A 171 5.48 11.00 12.60
C ALA A 171 6.35 10.05 11.78
N TYR A 172 7.64 10.35 11.75
CA TYR A 172 8.64 9.35 11.40
C TYR A 172 9.92 9.58 12.20
N TYR A 173 10.62 8.50 12.52
CA TYR A 173 11.83 8.52 13.33
C TYR A 173 12.92 7.70 12.66
N LEU A 174 14.14 8.21 12.65
CA LEU A 174 15.30 7.49 12.13
C LEU A 174 15.92 6.69 13.29
N THR A 175 15.99 5.38 13.16
CA THR A 175 16.31 4.49 14.28
C THR A 175 17.41 3.50 13.92
N LYS A 176 18.13 3.02 14.94
CA LYS A 176 19.02 1.87 14.86
C LYS A 176 18.69 0.95 16.03
N SER A 177 18.08 -0.21 15.73
CA SER A 177 17.64 -1.18 16.74
C SER A 177 16.78 -0.56 17.87
N LEU A 178 15.54 -0.19 17.53
CA LEU A 178 14.63 0.47 18.46
C LEU A 178 14.36 -0.36 19.73
N THR A 179 14.63 0.22 20.90
CA THR A 179 14.32 -0.43 22.18
C THR A 179 12.83 -0.30 22.52
N PRO A 180 12.22 -1.28 23.22
CA PRO A 180 10.84 -1.17 23.68
C PRO A 180 10.58 0.11 24.49
N GLN A 181 11.53 0.52 25.33
CA GLN A 181 11.44 1.71 26.17
C GLN A 181 11.35 2.99 25.34
N SER A 182 12.25 3.17 24.37
CA SER A 182 12.21 4.31 23.46
C SER A 182 10.90 4.34 22.67
N GLN A 183 10.41 3.17 22.23
CA GLN A 183 9.16 3.09 21.49
C GLN A 183 7.94 3.45 22.34
N THR A 184 7.90 3.04 23.61
CA THR A 184 6.87 3.43 24.59
C THR A 184 6.77 4.94 24.72
N VAL A 185 7.91 5.62 24.93
CA VAL A 185 7.97 7.09 25.05
C VAL A 185 7.45 7.78 23.77
N LEU A 186 7.83 7.29 22.60
CA LEU A 186 7.34 7.85 21.33
C LEU A 186 5.82 7.68 21.17
N VAL A 187 5.28 6.53 21.56
CA VAL A 187 3.83 6.26 21.50
C VAL A 187 3.08 7.16 22.47
N GLU A 188 3.53 7.25 23.72
CA GLU A 188 2.92 8.12 24.73
C GLU A 188 2.89 9.58 24.26
N HIS A 189 4.01 10.09 23.75
CA HIS A 189 4.08 11.45 23.21
C HIS A 189 3.12 11.65 22.03
N ALA A 190 3.02 10.69 21.09
CA ALA A 190 2.07 10.78 19.99
C ALA A 190 0.60 10.77 20.47
N LEU A 191 0.28 10.01 21.51
CA LEU A 191 -1.05 9.98 22.13
C LEU A 191 -1.40 11.32 22.79
N GLU A 192 -0.46 11.88 23.56
CA GLU A 192 -0.62 13.20 24.19
C GLU A 192 -0.87 14.31 23.16
N GLU A 193 -0.11 14.31 22.06
CA GLU A 193 -0.19 15.31 21.00
C GLU A 193 -1.49 15.25 20.19
N LEU A 194 -2.01 14.03 19.97
CA LEU A 194 -3.33 13.82 19.36
C LEU A 194 -4.46 14.22 20.33
N HIS A 195 -4.31 13.86 21.61
CA HIS A 195 -5.29 14.23 22.64
C HIS A 195 -5.40 15.75 22.82
N ARG A 196 -4.27 16.48 22.82
CA ARG A 196 -4.27 17.95 22.89
C ARG A 196 -5.10 18.59 21.79
N ARG A 197 -5.12 17.97 20.61
CA ARG A 197 -5.89 18.39 19.42
C ARG A 197 -7.30 17.81 19.37
N GLN A 198 -7.74 17.19 20.47
CA GLN A 198 -9.07 16.57 20.64
C GLN A 198 -9.34 15.46 19.61
N ILE A 199 -8.28 14.74 19.22
CA ILE A 199 -8.36 13.56 18.36
C ILE A 199 -8.20 12.33 19.25
N ARG A 200 -9.25 11.52 19.37
CA ARG A 200 -9.26 10.33 20.21
C ARG A 200 -8.66 9.13 19.46
N VAL A 201 -7.61 8.55 20.03
CA VAL A 201 -7.04 7.29 19.55
C VAL A 201 -7.77 6.14 20.24
N VAL A 202 -8.50 5.33 19.47
CA VAL A 202 -9.25 4.19 20.01
C VAL A 202 -8.40 2.92 20.05
N CYS A 203 -7.56 2.74 19.04
CA CYS A 203 -6.78 1.53 18.86
C CYS A 203 -5.40 1.83 18.29
N MET A 204 -4.42 1.04 18.72
CA MET A 204 -3.07 0.98 18.17
C MET A 204 -2.89 -0.34 17.40
N THR A 205 -2.42 -0.27 16.16
CA THR A 205 -2.15 -1.45 15.31
C THR A 205 -0.66 -1.60 15.03
N MET A 206 -0.10 -2.76 15.39
CA MET A 206 1.33 -3.08 15.27
C MET A 206 1.57 -4.44 14.59
N ASP A 207 2.81 -4.70 14.17
CA ASP A 207 3.20 -6.04 13.73
C ASP A 207 3.51 -6.94 14.95
N GLY A 208 3.84 -8.21 14.69
CA GLY A 208 4.14 -9.17 15.76
C GLY A 208 5.60 -9.18 16.21
N HIS A 209 6.35 -8.09 16.02
CA HIS A 209 7.75 -8.04 16.43
C HIS A 209 7.88 -8.07 17.97
N ALA A 210 8.93 -8.71 18.48
CA ALA A 210 9.12 -8.89 19.92
C ALA A 210 9.24 -7.56 20.68
N SER A 211 9.83 -6.54 20.06
CA SER A 211 9.91 -5.19 20.63
C SER A 211 8.53 -4.57 20.84
N ASN A 212 7.63 -4.74 19.86
CA ASN A 212 6.27 -4.21 19.89
C ASN A 212 5.41 -4.88 20.98
N VAL A 213 5.57 -6.20 21.16
CA VAL A 213 4.95 -6.93 22.27
C VAL A 213 5.47 -6.45 23.62
N SER A 214 6.79 -6.24 23.73
CA SER A 214 7.41 -5.73 24.96
C SER A 214 6.97 -4.30 25.28
N MET A 215 6.83 -3.44 24.28
CA MET A 215 6.31 -2.09 24.40
C MET A 215 4.87 -2.11 24.95
N CYS A 216 3.99 -2.95 24.39
CA CYS A 216 2.62 -3.08 24.90
C CYS A 216 2.58 -3.58 26.35
N THR A 217 3.51 -4.46 26.73
CA THR A 217 3.64 -4.91 28.12
C THR A 217 4.03 -3.76 29.05
N GLN A 218 4.93 -2.87 28.60
CA GLN A 218 5.35 -1.67 29.35
C GLN A 218 4.21 -0.65 29.48
N LEU A 219 3.40 -0.49 28.44
CA LEU A 219 2.20 0.35 28.46
C LEU A 219 1.11 -0.20 29.40
N GLY A 220 1.18 -1.49 29.76
CA GLY A 220 0.28 -2.12 30.74
C GLY A 220 -0.70 -3.14 30.16
N CYS A 221 -0.49 -3.59 28.92
CA CYS A 221 -1.19 -4.76 28.37
C CYS A 221 -0.61 -6.05 28.96
N ASP A 222 -1.43 -7.09 29.04
CA ASP A 222 -0.97 -8.45 29.27
C ASP A 222 -1.32 -9.33 28.06
N LEU A 223 -0.43 -9.27 27.07
CA LEU A 223 -0.57 -10.00 25.80
C LEU A 223 -0.04 -11.43 25.88
N LYS A 224 0.56 -11.85 27.01
CA LYS A 224 1.18 -13.17 27.20
C LYS A 224 0.49 -14.01 28.28
N ALA A 225 -0.53 -13.47 28.94
CA ALA A 225 -1.40 -14.20 29.86
C ALA A 225 -2.01 -15.46 29.24
N ASP A 226 -2.54 -16.34 30.10
CA ASP A 226 -3.20 -17.56 29.65
C ASP A 226 -4.38 -17.20 28.72
N PRO A 227 -4.39 -17.64 27.45
CA PRO A 227 -5.45 -17.32 26.50
C PRO A 227 -6.82 -17.88 26.92
N CYS A 228 -6.88 -18.75 27.93
CA CYS A 228 -8.13 -19.26 28.50
C CYS A 228 -8.91 -18.16 29.27
N GLU A 229 -8.21 -17.15 29.79
CA GLU A 229 -8.82 -15.97 30.44
C GLU A 229 -8.94 -14.80 29.44
N PRO A 230 -9.78 -13.78 29.71
CA PRO A 230 -9.79 -12.54 28.93
C PRO A 230 -8.41 -11.89 28.98
N LEU A 231 -7.82 -11.60 27.82
CA LEU A 231 -6.50 -10.99 27.77
C LEU A 231 -6.64 -9.50 28.05
N LYS A 232 -5.67 -8.91 28.76
CA LYS A 232 -5.63 -7.45 28.90
C LYS A 232 -5.06 -6.84 27.63
N THR A 233 -5.92 -6.66 26.63
CA THR A 233 -5.56 -6.16 25.27
C THR A 233 -5.70 -4.65 25.10
N HIS A 234 -5.71 -3.91 26.20
CA HIS A 234 -5.75 -2.45 26.23
C HIS A 234 -4.80 -1.91 27.30
N PHE A 235 -4.44 -0.64 27.15
CA PHE A 235 -3.70 0.12 28.14
C PHE A 235 -4.35 1.49 28.35
N PRO A 236 -4.20 2.11 29.54
CA PRO A 236 -4.77 3.42 29.80
C PRO A 236 -4.03 4.50 29.00
N HIS A 237 -4.78 5.39 28.37
CA HIS A 237 -4.24 6.58 27.72
C HIS A 237 -3.44 7.43 28.73
N PRO A 238 -2.25 7.97 28.37
CA PRO A 238 -1.39 8.67 29.32
C PRO A 238 -2.04 9.89 29.99
N VAL A 239 -2.93 10.59 29.26
CA VAL A 239 -3.67 11.76 29.76
C VAL A 239 -5.07 11.45 30.30
N THR A 240 -5.94 10.83 29.50
CA THR A 240 -7.36 10.62 29.89
C THR A 240 -7.59 9.38 30.73
N HIS A 241 -6.65 8.44 30.74
CA HIS A 241 -6.80 7.09 31.29
C HIS A 241 -7.91 6.25 30.63
N ASP A 242 -8.48 6.70 29.51
CA ASP A 242 -9.37 5.87 28.69
C ASP A 242 -8.62 4.69 28.07
N ASP A 243 -9.33 3.60 27.80
CA ASP A 243 -8.73 2.42 27.19
C ASP A 243 -8.30 2.68 25.74
N VAL A 244 -7.00 2.45 25.47
CA VAL A 244 -6.44 2.34 24.11
C VAL A 244 -6.22 0.87 23.80
N PHE A 245 -7.02 0.35 22.87
CA PHE A 245 -6.98 -1.06 22.45
C PHE A 245 -5.76 -1.39 21.58
N VAL A 246 -5.26 -2.62 21.63
CA VAL A 246 -4.11 -3.07 20.83
C VAL A 246 -4.52 -4.17 19.85
N MET A 247 -4.21 -3.98 18.57
CA MET A 247 -4.37 -5.00 17.54
C MET A 247 -3.06 -5.34 16.84
N MET A 248 -2.92 -6.60 16.48
CA MET A 248 -1.83 -7.16 15.68
C MET A 248 -2.21 -7.20 14.21
N ASP A 249 -1.27 -6.96 13.30
CA ASP A 249 -1.53 -7.14 11.87
C ASP A 249 -1.89 -8.60 11.54
N ALA A 250 -3.17 -8.83 11.22
CA ALA A 250 -3.69 -10.14 10.86
C ALA A 250 -2.99 -10.74 9.62
N CYS A 251 -2.59 -9.91 8.65
CA CYS A 251 -1.85 -10.35 7.47
C CYS A 251 -0.46 -10.89 7.87
N HIS A 252 0.22 -10.21 8.78
CA HIS A 252 1.47 -10.68 9.38
C HIS A 252 1.28 -11.94 10.22
N MET A 253 0.26 -11.99 11.07
CA MET A 253 -0.03 -13.18 11.90
C MET A 253 -0.30 -14.42 11.06
N LEU A 254 -0.98 -14.26 9.91
CA LEU A 254 -1.20 -15.34 8.96
C LEU A 254 0.11 -15.85 8.33
N LYS A 255 1.01 -14.93 7.92
CA LYS A 255 2.33 -15.27 7.39
C LYS A 255 3.13 -16.06 8.45
N LEU A 256 3.13 -15.61 9.70
CA LEU A 256 3.83 -16.28 10.80
C LEU A 256 3.23 -17.65 11.10
N THR A 257 1.90 -17.79 11.09
CA THR A 257 1.22 -19.06 11.36
C THR A 257 1.56 -20.11 10.32
N ARG A 258 1.58 -19.74 9.03
CA ARG A 258 2.07 -20.64 7.96
C ARG A 258 3.53 -21.05 8.18
N ASN A 259 4.40 -20.09 8.52
CA ASN A 259 5.82 -20.38 8.75
C ASN A 259 6.02 -21.32 9.94
N MET A 260 5.26 -21.09 11.01
CA MET A 260 5.27 -21.89 12.23
C MET A 260 4.82 -23.32 11.92
N LEU A 261 3.71 -23.48 11.17
CA LEU A 261 3.22 -24.79 10.79
C LEU A 261 4.26 -25.59 9.98
N GLN A 262 4.95 -24.96 9.04
CA GLN A 262 6.01 -25.62 8.26
C GLN A 262 7.23 -25.99 9.12
N ALA A 263 7.68 -25.09 10.00
CA ALA A 263 8.94 -25.25 10.72
C ALA A 263 8.82 -26.16 11.95
N TYR A 264 7.67 -26.15 12.63
CA TYR A 264 7.47 -26.80 13.92
C TYR A 264 6.46 -27.96 13.88
N SER A 265 5.94 -28.35 12.71
CA SER A 265 5.13 -29.57 12.61
C SER A 265 5.97 -30.83 12.94
N PRO A 266 5.41 -31.85 13.63
CA PRO A 266 4.04 -31.92 14.15
C PRO A 266 3.79 -31.08 15.41
N ILE A 267 2.67 -30.37 15.45
CA ILE A 267 2.20 -29.60 16.62
C ILE A 267 1.12 -30.41 17.32
N ARG A 268 1.21 -30.56 18.64
CA ARG A 268 0.19 -31.26 19.44
C ARG A 268 -1.01 -30.34 19.68
N SER A 269 -2.21 -30.87 19.42
CA SER A 269 -3.49 -30.25 19.79
C SER A 269 -4.35 -31.25 20.57
N ILE A 270 -5.43 -30.77 21.16
CA ILE A 270 -6.42 -31.61 21.86
C ILE A 270 -7.12 -32.63 20.94
N THR A 271 -7.32 -32.30 19.65
CA THR A 271 -7.99 -33.18 18.69
C THR A 271 -7.03 -34.08 17.91
N GLY A 272 -5.72 -33.89 18.08
CA GLY A 272 -4.69 -34.70 17.42
C GLY A 272 -3.47 -33.90 16.98
N SER A 273 -2.68 -34.47 16.06
CA SER A 273 -1.44 -33.85 15.58
C SER A 273 -1.68 -32.99 14.34
N ILE A 274 -1.34 -31.71 14.43
CA ILE A 274 -1.39 -30.77 13.31
C ILE A 274 -0.06 -30.87 12.54
N ASN A 275 -0.12 -31.16 11.23
CA ASN A 275 1.08 -31.49 10.47
C ASN A 275 1.13 -30.90 9.06
N TRP A 276 2.25 -30.25 8.72
CA TRP A 276 2.50 -29.69 7.38
C TRP A 276 2.56 -30.76 6.29
N LYS A 277 2.87 -32.03 6.63
CA LYS A 277 2.94 -33.14 5.67
C LYS A 277 1.66 -33.28 4.84
N TYR A 278 0.49 -33.02 5.42
CA TYR A 278 -0.79 -33.15 4.73
C TYR A 278 -0.94 -32.13 3.59
N ILE A 279 -0.36 -30.93 3.72
CA ILE A 279 -0.33 -29.92 2.65
C ILE A 279 0.63 -30.35 1.53
N VAL A 280 1.77 -30.98 1.89
CA VAL A 280 2.70 -31.56 0.92
C VAL A 280 2.04 -32.71 0.15
N HIS A 281 1.37 -33.62 0.86
CA HIS A 281 0.65 -34.75 0.26
C HIS A 281 -0.47 -34.26 -0.65
N LEU A 282 -1.25 -33.25 -0.24
CA LEU A 282 -2.28 -32.65 -1.09
C LEU A 282 -1.69 -32.13 -2.40
N ASN A 283 -0.58 -31.40 -2.35
CA ASN A 283 0.10 -30.93 -3.56
C ASN A 283 0.58 -32.10 -4.44
N ASN A 284 1.13 -33.16 -3.84
CA ASN A 284 1.62 -34.34 -4.57
C ASN A 284 0.49 -35.11 -5.27
N VAL A 285 -0.64 -35.33 -4.58
CA VAL A 285 -1.81 -36.01 -5.17
C VAL A 285 -2.39 -35.20 -6.32
N GLN A 286 -2.52 -33.88 -6.17
CA GLN A 286 -3.00 -33.00 -7.26
C GLN A 286 -2.06 -33.01 -8.47
N LYS A 287 -0.74 -33.05 -8.25
CA LYS A 287 0.24 -33.16 -9.34
C LYS A 287 0.20 -34.52 -10.03
N LYS A 288 0.04 -35.61 -9.27
CA LYS A 288 -0.01 -36.97 -9.81
C LYS A 288 -1.30 -37.22 -10.61
N SER A 289 -2.42 -36.68 -10.15
CA SER A 289 -3.73 -36.83 -10.81
C SER A 289 -3.95 -35.83 -11.95
N GLY A 290 -3.23 -34.70 -11.96
CA GLY A 290 -3.47 -33.59 -12.89
C GLY A 290 -4.73 -32.77 -12.59
N LEU A 291 -5.43 -33.07 -11.49
CA LEU A 291 -6.67 -32.41 -11.06
C LEU A 291 -6.49 -31.72 -9.71
N HIS A 292 -7.08 -30.54 -9.56
CA HIS A 292 -7.06 -29.79 -8.31
C HIS A 292 -8.39 -29.97 -7.55
N ALA A 293 -8.30 -30.20 -6.24
CA ALA A 293 -9.47 -30.31 -5.34
C ALA A 293 -10.02 -28.93 -4.97
N ALA A 294 -10.41 -28.14 -5.98
CA ALA A 294 -10.99 -26.80 -5.87
C ALA A 294 -10.21 -25.79 -4.98
N ASN A 295 -8.93 -26.01 -4.76
CA ASN A 295 -8.03 -25.12 -4.01
C ASN A 295 -6.93 -24.55 -4.92
N LYS A 296 -6.14 -23.61 -4.38
CA LYS A 296 -5.08 -22.90 -5.12
C LYS A 296 -3.66 -23.40 -4.79
N VAL A 297 -3.53 -24.48 -4.03
CA VAL A 297 -2.23 -24.99 -3.57
C VAL A 297 -1.42 -25.51 -4.76
N THR A 298 -0.13 -25.15 -4.79
CA THR A 298 0.84 -25.51 -5.84
C THR A 298 2.21 -25.66 -5.20
N ASP A 299 3.25 -26.03 -5.96
CA ASP A 299 4.64 -26.03 -5.47
C ASP A 299 5.09 -24.72 -4.85
N LYS A 300 4.61 -23.58 -5.34
CA LYS A 300 4.92 -22.25 -4.75
C LYS A 300 4.39 -22.09 -3.32
N HIS A 301 3.33 -22.81 -2.97
CA HIS A 301 2.69 -22.82 -1.65
C HIS A 301 3.41 -23.75 -0.67
N VAL A 302 4.04 -24.81 -1.18
CA VAL A 302 4.84 -25.75 -0.38
C VAL A 302 6.28 -25.24 -0.21
N ASN A 303 6.90 -24.85 -1.31
CA ASN A 303 8.29 -24.39 -1.40
C ASN A 303 8.36 -22.85 -1.39
N PHE A 304 7.80 -22.24 -0.34
CA PHE A 304 7.61 -20.79 -0.27
C PHE A 304 8.81 -20.01 0.31
N ALA A 305 9.99 -20.63 0.50
CA ALA A 305 11.15 -19.99 1.14
C ALA A 305 11.49 -18.60 0.54
N ASN A 306 11.56 -18.51 -0.79
CA ASN A 306 11.83 -17.25 -1.51
C ASN A 306 10.61 -16.30 -1.60
N GLN A 307 9.45 -16.72 -1.09
CA GLN A 307 8.18 -15.97 -1.13
C GLN A 307 7.52 -15.93 0.27
N LYS A 308 8.33 -16.02 1.34
CA LYS A 308 7.88 -16.03 2.75
C LYS A 308 7.02 -14.81 3.09
N MET A 309 7.29 -13.65 2.49
CA MET A 309 6.53 -12.43 2.73
C MET A 309 5.20 -12.33 1.96
N LYS A 310 4.92 -13.28 1.05
CA LYS A 310 3.74 -13.19 0.18
C LYS A 310 2.47 -13.66 0.92
N VAL A 311 1.69 -12.71 1.43
CA VAL A 311 0.42 -12.94 2.16
C VAL A 311 -0.54 -13.81 1.36
N SER A 312 -0.69 -13.55 0.04
CA SER A 312 -1.58 -14.34 -0.81
C SER A 312 -1.27 -15.85 -0.83
N LEU A 313 0.00 -16.26 -0.68
CA LEU A 313 0.34 -17.68 -0.56
C LEU A 313 -0.07 -18.22 0.81
N ALA A 314 0.15 -17.47 1.89
CA ALA A 314 -0.27 -17.89 3.22
C ALA A 314 -1.79 -18.08 3.30
N ALA A 315 -2.57 -17.10 2.84
CA ALA A 315 -4.03 -17.18 2.82
C ALA A 315 -4.56 -18.32 1.95
N GLN A 316 -3.91 -18.63 0.82
CA GLN A 316 -4.33 -19.73 -0.04
C GLN A 316 -4.00 -21.10 0.56
N THR A 317 -2.82 -21.23 1.19
CA THR A 317 -2.41 -22.45 1.90
C THR A 317 -3.31 -22.76 3.09
N LEU A 318 -3.69 -21.74 3.87
CA LEU A 318 -4.48 -21.87 5.09
C LEU A 318 -5.93 -21.45 4.86
N SER A 319 -6.55 -21.98 3.81
CA SER A 319 -7.94 -21.66 3.45
C SER A 319 -8.90 -22.82 3.72
N SER A 320 -10.19 -22.51 3.88
CA SER A 320 -11.25 -23.52 4.02
C SER A 320 -11.27 -24.52 2.86
N SER A 321 -10.90 -24.10 1.66
CA SER A 321 -10.79 -24.99 0.49
C SER A 321 -9.75 -26.09 0.67
N VAL A 322 -8.65 -25.79 1.39
CA VAL A 322 -7.63 -26.79 1.73
C VAL A 322 -8.14 -27.72 2.81
N ALA A 323 -8.76 -27.20 3.88
CA ALA A 323 -9.34 -28.02 4.94
C ALA A 323 -10.39 -29.01 4.41
N VAL A 324 -11.27 -28.57 3.50
CA VAL A 324 -12.23 -29.46 2.83
C VAL A 324 -11.53 -30.51 1.98
N ALA A 325 -10.52 -30.11 1.19
CA ALA A 325 -9.78 -31.06 0.36
C ALA A 325 -9.07 -32.14 1.18
N LEU A 326 -8.49 -31.80 2.35
CA LEU A 326 -7.87 -32.77 3.25
C LEU A 326 -8.89 -33.80 3.75
N ARG A 327 -10.04 -33.35 4.25
CA ARG A 327 -11.14 -34.24 4.70
C ARG A 327 -11.67 -35.12 3.58
N THR A 328 -11.91 -34.57 2.39
CA THR A 328 -12.39 -35.35 1.25
C THR A 328 -11.39 -36.44 0.84
N LEU A 329 -10.09 -36.15 0.85
CA LEU A 329 -9.08 -37.17 0.52
C LEU A 329 -8.99 -38.28 1.57
N GLN A 330 -9.25 -37.94 2.84
CA GLN A 330 -9.39 -38.92 3.90
C GLN A 330 -10.65 -39.79 3.70
N GLU A 331 -11.81 -39.19 3.42
CA GLU A 331 -13.07 -39.90 3.17
C GLU A 331 -12.99 -40.84 1.95
N VAL A 332 -12.26 -40.43 0.91
CA VAL A 332 -12.00 -41.24 -0.29
C VAL A 332 -11.03 -42.41 0.00
N GLY A 333 -10.37 -42.42 1.16
CA GLY A 333 -9.54 -43.54 1.62
C GLY A 333 -8.06 -43.45 1.23
N TYR A 334 -7.53 -42.25 0.92
CA TYR A 334 -6.09 -42.10 0.72
C TYR A 334 -5.34 -42.29 2.04
N ALA A 335 -4.46 -43.30 2.09
CA ALA A 335 -3.70 -43.65 3.29
C ALA A 335 -2.83 -42.49 3.82
N GLU A 336 -2.35 -41.62 2.94
CA GLU A 336 -1.50 -40.47 3.28
C GLU A 336 -2.24 -39.37 4.08
N PHE A 337 -3.57 -39.43 4.15
CA PHE A 337 -4.45 -38.47 4.83
C PHE A 337 -5.13 -39.07 6.06
N LYS A 338 -4.70 -40.26 6.49
CA LYS A 338 -5.11 -40.80 7.79
C LYS A 338 -4.71 -39.83 8.91
N ASP A 339 -5.64 -39.56 9.83
CA ASP A 339 -5.49 -38.67 10.98
C ASP A 339 -5.28 -37.17 10.62
N CYS A 340 -5.83 -36.71 9.49
CA CYS A 340 -5.70 -35.32 9.05
C CYS A 340 -6.73 -34.35 9.69
N GLU A 341 -7.63 -34.86 10.52
CA GLU A 341 -8.76 -34.13 11.13
C GLU A 341 -8.28 -32.90 11.90
N ALA A 342 -7.32 -33.06 12.81
CA ALA A 342 -6.78 -31.96 13.60
C ALA A 342 -6.17 -30.86 12.72
N THR A 343 -5.50 -31.23 11.61
CA THR A 343 -4.94 -30.25 10.66
C THR A 343 -6.05 -29.53 9.89
N SER A 344 -7.09 -30.26 9.49
CA SER A 344 -8.23 -29.71 8.75
C SER A 344 -9.05 -28.75 9.61
N GLU A 345 -9.34 -29.11 10.86
CA GLU A 345 -10.02 -28.26 11.85
C GLU A 345 -9.22 -26.98 12.10
N PHE A 346 -7.91 -27.11 12.34
CA PHE A 346 -7.04 -25.96 12.56
C PHE A 346 -7.07 -24.96 11.38
N ILE A 347 -6.94 -25.46 10.14
CA ILE A 347 -6.99 -24.60 8.94
C ILE A 347 -8.37 -23.96 8.79
N GLN A 348 -9.44 -24.71 9.07
CA GLN A 348 -10.81 -24.20 8.96
C GLN A 348 -11.09 -23.09 9.97
N GLU A 349 -10.67 -23.26 11.22
CA GLU A 349 -10.82 -22.23 12.26
C GLU A 349 -10.01 -20.99 11.92
N LEU A 350 -8.77 -21.14 11.47
CA LEU A 350 -7.94 -19.99 11.11
C LEU A 350 -8.53 -19.16 9.95
N ASP A 351 -9.06 -19.80 8.91
CA ASP A 351 -9.67 -19.10 7.77
C ASP A 351 -10.96 -18.35 8.16
N LYS A 352 -11.74 -18.89 9.12
CA LYS A 352 -12.90 -18.17 9.69
C LYS A 352 -12.47 -16.86 10.36
N HIS A 353 -11.46 -16.92 11.25
CA HIS A 353 -10.96 -15.74 11.98
C HIS A 353 -10.30 -14.73 11.05
N GLN A 354 -9.53 -15.20 10.06
CA GLN A 354 -8.98 -14.34 9.01
C GLN A 354 -10.10 -13.65 8.21
N GLY A 355 -11.22 -14.35 7.97
CA GLY A 355 -12.40 -13.79 7.31
C GLY A 355 -12.95 -12.56 8.04
N VAL A 356 -13.10 -12.63 9.36
CA VAL A 356 -13.61 -11.52 10.20
C VAL A 356 -12.63 -10.33 10.20
N LEU A 357 -11.33 -10.61 10.35
CA LEU A 357 -10.30 -9.58 10.50
C LEU A 357 -9.93 -8.88 9.19
N VAL A 358 -10.02 -9.57 8.05
CA VAL A 358 -9.46 -9.08 6.77
C VAL A 358 -10.55 -8.70 5.76
N ARG A 359 -11.78 -9.22 5.86
CA ARG A 359 -12.82 -8.89 4.88
C ARG A 359 -13.46 -7.54 5.17
N SER A 360 -13.41 -6.65 4.17
CA SER A 360 -14.04 -5.32 4.14
C SER A 360 -15.58 -5.26 4.32
N GLN A 361 -16.24 -6.37 4.67
CA GLN A 361 -17.67 -6.38 4.98
C GLN A 361 -17.82 -6.02 6.47
N GLY A 362 -18.65 -5.02 6.78
CA GLY A 362 -18.80 -4.53 8.16
C GLY A 362 -19.13 -5.64 9.15
N VAL A 363 -18.58 -5.53 10.37
CA VAL A 363 -18.67 -6.54 11.45
C VAL A 363 -20.11 -6.89 11.85
N LEU A 364 -21.08 -6.03 11.55
CA LEU A 364 -22.52 -6.27 11.79
C LEU A 364 -23.01 -7.65 11.33
N ALA A 365 -22.49 -8.17 10.21
CA ALA A 365 -22.91 -9.48 9.70
C ALA A 365 -22.53 -10.66 10.61
N HIS A 366 -21.72 -10.42 11.64
CA HIS A 366 -21.26 -11.41 12.62
C HIS A 366 -21.72 -11.08 14.06
N PHE A 367 -22.42 -9.96 14.26
CA PHE A 367 -22.85 -9.42 15.56
C PHE A 367 -24.34 -9.08 15.51
N GLU A 368 -25.21 -10.10 15.51
CA GLU A 368 -26.67 -9.95 15.68
C GLU A 368 -27.04 -10.33 17.13
N ASP A 369 -28.00 -9.63 17.73
CA ASP A 369 -28.51 -9.86 19.10
C ASP A 369 -27.46 -9.79 20.23
N GLY A 370 -26.42 -8.95 20.06
CA GLY A 370 -25.37 -8.75 21.08
C GLY A 370 -24.45 -9.95 21.28
N ARG A 371 -24.45 -10.91 20.35
CA ARG A 371 -23.62 -12.11 20.42
C ARG A 371 -22.88 -12.35 19.10
N TRP A 372 -21.65 -12.83 19.20
CA TRP A 372 -20.87 -13.22 18.04
C TRP A 372 -21.36 -14.55 17.48
N GLN A 373 -21.73 -14.58 16.19
CA GLN A 373 -22.24 -15.78 15.54
C GLN A 373 -21.15 -16.84 15.26
N THR A 374 -19.88 -16.45 15.26
CA THR A 374 -18.75 -17.38 15.18
C THR A 374 -18.35 -17.84 16.58
N ALA A 375 -18.46 -19.14 16.84
CA ALA A 375 -17.81 -19.76 17.98
C ALA A 375 -16.32 -19.37 17.97
N LEU A 376 -15.82 -18.89 19.11
CA LEU A 376 -14.40 -18.63 19.33
C LEU A 376 -13.60 -19.87 18.92
N PRO A 377 -12.36 -19.72 18.42
CA PRO A 377 -11.49 -20.88 18.35
C PRO A 377 -11.43 -21.44 19.76
N ASN A 378 -11.63 -22.76 19.90
CA ASN A 378 -11.52 -23.40 21.21
C ASN A 378 -10.18 -22.97 21.81
N LYS A 379 -10.19 -22.16 22.89
CA LYS A 379 -9.04 -21.37 23.38
C LYS A 379 -7.82 -22.24 23.72
N GLU A 380 -8.01 -23.56 23.75
CA GLU A 380 -6.99 -24.58 23.94
C GLU A 380 -6.16 -24.93 22.68
N PHE A 381 -6.48 -24.41 21.49
CA PHE A 381 -5.88 -24.79 20.21
C PHE A 381 -4.48 -24.19 19.95
N ILE A 382 -3.48 -24.63 20.71
CA ILE A 382 -2.04 -24.28 20.60
C ILE A 382 -1.66 -23.08 21.46
N LYS A 383 -1.40 -23.39 22.73
CA LYS A 383 -1.22 -22.48 23.86
C LYS A 383 0.04 -21.58 23.82
N TRP A 384 0.89 -21.61 22.79
CA TRP A 384 2.26 -21.05 22.91
C TRP A 384 2.91 -20.35 21.69
N PHE A 385 2.26 -20.23 20.53
CA PHE A 385 2.87 -19.51 19.40
C PHE A 385 2.27 -18.12 19.22
N LEU A 386 3.13 -17.09 19.23
CA LEU A 386 2.76 -15.68 19.03
C LEU A 386 1.92 -15.47 17.77
N SER A 387 2.14 -16.27 16.73
CA SER A 387 1.37 -16.19 15.48
C SER A 387 -0.12 -16.49 15.65
N VAL A 388 -0.48 -17.46 16.51
CA VAL A 388 -1.86 -17.83 16.84
C VAL A 388 -2.41 -16.90 17.92
N LEU A 389 -1.58 -16.58 18.91
CA LEU A 389 -1.92 -15.63 19.97
C LEU A 389 -2.31 -14.26 19.41
N GLY A 390 -1.67 -13.78 18.34
CA GLY A 390 -2.06 -12.53 17.68
C GLY A 390 -3.49 -12.54 17.13
N PHE A 391 -4.01 -13.70 16.67
CA PHE A 391 -5.42 -13.82 16.29
C PHE A 391 -6.33 -13.78 17.52
N ILE A 392 -5.94 -14.43 18.62
CA ILE A 392 -6.70 -14.41 19.88
C ILE A 392 -6.78 -12.99 20.44
N ILE A 393 -5.65 -12.28 20.50
CA ILE A 393 -5.56 -10.87 20.89
C ILE A 393 -6.54 -10.05 20.04
N ASN A 394 -6.45 -10.15 18.72
CA ASN A 394 -7.33 -9.38 17.83
C ASN A 394 -8.82 -9.65 18.04
N ILE A 395 -9.19 -10.91 18.27
CA ILE A 395 -10.57 -11.29 18.52
C ILE A 395 -11.04 -10.73 19.87
N ASP A 396 -10.28 -10.91 20.94
CA ASP A 396 -10.59 -10.41 22.28
C ASP A 396 -10.69 -8.87 22.32
N THR A 397 -9.78 -8.20 21.62
CA THR A 397 -9.83 -6.76 21.40
C THR A 397 -11.09 -6.34 20.64
N LEU A 398 -11.47 -7.05 19.57
CA LEU A 398 -12.70 -6.74 18.84
C LEU A 398 -13.94 -6.98 19.70
N MET A 399 -13.98 -8.04 20.53
CA MET A 399 -15.10 -8.29 21.45
C MET A 399 -15.33 -7.10 22.38
N SER A 400 -14.23 -6.51 22.87
CA SER A 400 -14.26 -5.42 23.84
C SER A 400 -14.50 -4.05 23.17
N MET A 401 -13.89 -3.83 22.01
CA MET A 401 -13.90 -2.54 21.32
C MET A 401 -15.18 -2.32 20.48
N VAL A 402 -15.71 -3.35 19.83
CA VAL A 402 -16.85 -3.20 18.90
C VAL A 402 -18.11 -2.66 19.58
N PRO A 403 -18.53 -3.14 20.78
CA PRO A 403 -19.70 -2.58 21.48
C PRO A 403 -19.58 -1.08 21.71
N VAL A 404 -18.43 -0.62 22.23
CA VAL A 404 -18.13 0.81 22.47
C VAL A 404 -18.18 1.61 21.17
N LEU A 405 -17.66 1.05 20.08
CA LEU A 405 -17.68 1.70 18.78
C LEU A 405 -19.07 1.77 18.16
N LEU A 406 -19.94 0.78 18.41
CA LEU A 406 -21.30 0.72 17.87
C LEU A 406 -22.28 1.67 18.57
N GLU A 407 -21.96 2.17 19.77
CA GLU A 407 -22.73 3.23 20.42
C GLU A 407 -22.76 4.52 19.57
N GLY A 408 -21.65 4.81 18.88
CA GLY A 408 -21.50 6.00 18.04
C GLY A 408 -21.66 5.78 16.54
N GLN A 409 -21.72 4.53 16.06
CA GLN A 409 -21.76 4.24 14.62
C GLN A 409 -22.51 2.95 14.27
N ARG A 410 -23.11 2.90 13.08
CA ARG A 410 -23.92 1.76 12.65
C ARG A 410 -23.11 0.48 12.44
N TYR A 411 -21.87 0.57 11.95
CA TYR A 411 -21.03 -0.59 11.65
C TYR A 411 -19.55 -0.25 11.79
N VAL A 412 -18.75 -1.26 12.14
CA VAL A 412 -17.28 -1.13 12.21
C VAL A 412 -16.63 -1.80 11.00
N LEU A 413 -15.68 -1.12 10.37
CA LEU A 413 -14.87 -1.66 9.27
C LEU A 413 -13.51 -2.14 9.80
N THR A 414 -13.29 -3.46 9.87
CA THR A 414 -12.05 -4.05 10.39
C THR A 414 -10.79 -3.65 9.60
N TYR A 415 -10.94 -3.34 8.31
CA TYR A 415 -9.85 -2.83 7.47
C TYR A 415 -9.25 -1.49 7.96
N ARG A 416 -9.94 -0.75 8.84
CA ARG A 416 -9.39 0.47 9.47
C ARG A 416 -8.32 0.18 10.51
N PHE A 417 -8.23 -1.06 10.99
CA PHE A 417 -7.23 -1.53 11.94
C PHE A 417 -6.16 -2.40 11.27
N SER A 418 -6.01 -2.31 9.93
CA SER A 418 -5.00 -3.09 9.19
C SER A 418 -3.77 -2.24 8.88
N GLN A 419 -2.58 -2.80 9.07
CA GLN A 419 -1.32 -2.15 8.70
C GLN A 419 -1.08 -2.04 7.18
N ASP A 420 -1.95 -2.62 6.35
CA ASP A 420 -1.90 -2.47 4.89
C ASP A 420 -1.80 -1.00 4.44
N HIS A 421 -2.33 -0.05 5.23
CA HIS A 421 -2.22 1.38 4.94
C HIS A 421 -0.77 1.88 4.91
N LEU A 422 0.07 1.42 5.85
CA LEU A 422 1.50 1.70 5.92
C LEU A 422 2.26 0.94 4.83
N GLU A 423 1.94 -0.33 4.59
CA GLU A 423 2.58 -1.10 3.51
C GLU A 423 2.37 -0.44 2.14
N LEU A 424 1.16 0.08 1.88
CA LEU A 424 0.85 0.82 0.66
C LEU A 424 1.64 2.14 0.55
N LEU A 425 1.81 2.86 1.66
CA LEU A 425 2.66 4.06 1.70
C LEU A 425 4.09 3.69 1.34
N PHE A 426 4.66 2.68 2.00
CA PHE A 426 6.02 2.22 1.75
C PHE A 426 6.22 1.72 0.31
N ASN A 427 5.21 1.09 -0.28
CA ASN A 427 5.25 0.63 -1.67
C ASN A 427 5.17 1.78 -2.68
N SER A 428 4.37 2.81 -2.40
CA SER A 428 4.34 4.04 -3.21
C SER A 428 5.74 4.66 -3.28
N ILE A 429 6.43 4.70 -2.14
CA ILE A 429 7.82 5.16 -2.03
C ILE A 429 8.80 4.24 -2.81
N ARG A 430 8.46 2.97 -3.12
CA ARG A 430 9.35 1.98 -3.79
C ARG A 430 9.22 1.88 -5.32
N SER A 431 8.14 2.34 -5.95
CA SER A 431 7.66 1.84 -7.25
C SER A 431 8.59 2.01 -8.48
N SER A 432 9.43 3.05 -8.57
CA SER A 432 10.19 3.36 -9.80
C SER A 432 11.42 2.47 -10.04
N GLY A 433 12.06 1.94 -8.98
CA GLY A 433 13.27 1.09 -9.11
C GLY A 433 13.00 -0.37 -9.53
N PHE A 434 11.74 -0.80 -9.51
CA PHE A 434 11.36 -2.20 -9.77
C PHE A 434 11.38 -2.57 -11.27
N VAL A 435 11.03 -1.63 -12.15
CA VAL A 435 10.95 -1.86 -13.61
C VAL A 435 12.34 -2.16 -14.18
N VAL A 436 13.35 -1.40 -13.77
CA VAL A 436 14.73 -1.50 -14.26
C VAL A 436 15.39 -2.81 -13.84
N ARG A 437 15.21 -3.21 -12.56
CA ARG A 437 15.73 -4.47 -12.01
C ARG A 437 15.22 -5.71 -12.78
N ARG A 438 14.01 -5.66 -13.35
CA ARG A 438 13.42 -6.77 -14.11
C ARG A 438 13.85 -6.80 -15.58
N ALA A 439 14.17 -5.65 -16.16
CA ALA A 439 14.77 -5.54 -17.49
C ALA A 439 16.20 -6.10 -17.51
N LEU A 440 17.01 -5.77 -16.49
CA LEU A 440 18.38 -6.30 -16.36
C LEU A 440 18.46 -7.82 -16.26
N LYS A 441 17.43 -8.54 -15.80
CA LYS A 441 17.46 -10.02 -15.75
C LYS A 441 17.22 -10.69 -17.11
N LYS A 442 16.81 -9.94 -18.13
CA LYS A 442 16.43 -10.45 -19.46
C LYS A 442 17.40 -10.06 -20.58
N LEU A 443 18.38 -9.19 -20.28
CA LEU A 443 19.35 -8.69 -21.24
C LEU A 443 20.69 -9.39 -21.04
N SER A 444 21.23 -9.95 -22.13
CA SER A 444 22.57 -10.54 -22.20
C SER A 444 23.65 -9.55 -22.67
N CYS A 445 23.27 -8.44 -23.30
CA CYS A 445 24.21 -7.44 -23.82
C CYS A 445 24.57 -6.39 -22.75
N ASP A 446 25.86 -6.26 -22.42
CA ASP A 446 26.34 -5.37 -21.35
C ASP A 446 26.18 -3.88 -21.67
N VAL A 447 26.37 -3.47 -22.92
CA VAL A 447 26.14 -2.08 -23.37
C VAL A 447 24.67 -1.69 -23.16
N CYS A 448 23.74 -2.58 -23.53
CA CYS A 448 22.31 -2.37 -23.31
C CYS A 448 21.94 -2.35 -21.82
N ARG A 449 22.58 -3.18 -21.00
CA ARG A 449 22.37 -3.20 -19.54
C ARG A 449 22.83 -1.89 -18.90
N ALA A 450 24.00 -1.39 -19.28
CA ALA A 450 24.53 -0.12 -18.81
C ALA A 450 23.64 1.06 -19.22
N SER A 451 23.10 1.04 -20.45
CA SER A 451 22.22 2.11 -20.96
C SER A 451 20.87 2.25 -20.24
N LEU A 452 20.42 1.21 -19.54
CA LEU A 452 19.18 1.23 -18.76
C LEU A 452 19.33 1.85 -17.37
N VAL A 453 20.56 2.09 -16.95
CA VAL A 453 20.87 2.53 -15.60
C VAL A 453 21.68 3.81 -15.64
N THR A 454 21.47 4.67 -14.65
CA THR A 454 22.37 5.81 -14.43
C THR A 454 23.17 5.54 -13.17
N ASP A 455 24.44 5.95 -13.18
CA ASP A 455 25.29 5.90 -12.01
C ASP A 455 24.67 6.77 -10.89
N ALA A 456 24.83 6.32 -9.65
CA ALA A 456 24.25 7.04 -8.52
C ALA A 456 24.77 8.48 -8.44
N ALA A 457 25.99 8.76 -8.92
CA ALA A 457 26.59 10.09 -8.89
C ALA A 457 25.96 11.08 -9.90
N SER A 458 25.66 10.66 -11.13
CA SER A 458 24.98 11.54 -12.10
C SER A 458 23.48 11.70 -11.80
N ALA A 459 22.83 10.69 -11.21
CA ALA A 459 21.43 10.77 -10.77
C ALA A 459 21.20 11.76 -9.61
N ILE A 460 22.26 12.15 -8.88
CA ILE A 460 22.20 13.16 -7.79
C ILE A 460 21.90 14.57 -8.31
N LYS A 461 22.23 14.87 -9.58
CA LYS A 461 22.02 16.21 -10.16
C LYS A 461 20.58 16.45 -10.65
N ASP A 462 19.77 15.41 -10.80
CA ASP A 462 18.39 15.49 -11.27
C ASP A 462 17.40 15.14 -10.14
N GLN A 463 16.61 16.11 -9.71
CA GLN A 463 15.64 15.96 -8.62
C GLN A 463 14.53 14.93 -8.92
N SER A 464 14.36 14.50 -10.18
CA SER A 464 13.46 13.42 -10.58
C SER A 464 13.79 12.08 -9.91
N TYR A 465 15.02 11.91 -9.41
CA TYR A 465 15.55 10.70 -8.80
C TYR A 465 15.71 10.79 -7.27
N HIS A 466 15.36 11.92 -6.66
CA HIS A 466 15.66 12.23 -5.25
C HIS A 466 15.25 11.11 -4.26
N LEU A 467 14.02 10.58 -4.38
CA LEU A 467 13.51 9.47 -3.56
C LEU A 467 14.18 8.12 -3.83
N LEU A 468 14.69 7.89 -5.04
CA LEU A 468 15.43 6.68 -5.42
C LEU A 468 16.86 6.72 -4.88
N THR A 469 17.50 7.88 -4.95
CA THR A 469 18.87 8.14 -4.48
C THR A 469 18.96 8.03 -2.96
N LEU A 470 17.99 8.57 -2.23
CA LEU A 470 17.88 8.45 -0.76
C LEU A 470 17.76 6.99 -0.28
N LYS A 471 17.30 6.06 -1.13
CA LYS A 471 16.98 4.67 -0.76
C LYS A 471 17.98 3.63 -1.29
N ASN A 472 18.92 4.01 -2.15
CA ASN A 472 19.71 3.03 -2.90
C ASN A 472 20.84 2.38 -2.06
N ASN A 473 20.54 1.26 -1.41
CA ASN A 473 21.45 0.37 -0.66
C ASN A 473 22.53 -0.37 -1.50
N GLY A 474 22.82 0.09 -2.73
CA GLY A 474 23.68 -0.62 -3.69
C GLY A 474 22.98 -1.77 -4.42
N GLY A 475 21.77 -2.15 -3.99
CA GLY A 475 20.96 -3.20 -4.62
C GLY A 475 19.80 -2.68 -5.49
N LEU A 476 19.41 -1.41 -5.37
CA LEU A 476 18.34 -0.83 -6.18
C LEU A 476 18.93 -0.27 -7.48
N VAL A 477 18.20 -0.51 -8.56
CA VAL A 477 18.65 -0.13 -9.89
C VAL A 477 18.05 1.22 -10.20
N ILE A 478 18.91 2.23 -10.35
CA ILE A 478 18.49 3.58 -10.74
C ILE A 478 18.26 3.58 -12.26
N PRO A 479 17.04 3.85 -12.75
CA PRO A 479 16.80 3.92 -14.19
C PRO A 479 17.57 5.05 -14.82
N SER A 480 18.00 4.85 -16.06
CA SER A 480 18.45 5.95 -16.90
C SER A 480 17.32 6.90 -17.30
N GLU A 481 17.66 8.14 -17.62
CA GLU A 481 16.67 9.11 -18.10
C GLU A 481 15.95 8.60 -19.36
N GLY A 482 16.65 7.90 -20.24
CA GLY A 482 16.06 7.15 -21.35
C GLY A 482 14.97 6.17 -20.92
N THR A 483 15.28 5.34 -19.92
CA THR A 483 14.34 4.36 -19.37
C THR A 483 13.11 5.04 -18.78
N VAL A 484 13.32 6.11 -18.01
CA VAL A 484 12.25 6.93 -17.42
C VAL A 484 11.40 7.58 -18.51
N ARG A 485 12.01 8.10 -19.58
CA ARG A 485 11.30 8.66 -20.74
C ARG A 485 10.41 7.62 -21.42
N VAL A 486 10.92 6.43 -21.71
CA VAL A 486 10.18 5.32 -22.33
C VAL A 486 9.01 4.86 -21.47
N VAL A 487 9.22 4.66 -20.16
CA VAL A 487 8.16 4.23 -19.22
C VAL A 487 7.04 5.27 -19.12
N ARG A 488 7.39 6.55 -19.05
CA ARG A 488 6.41 7.65 -19.00
C ARG A 488 5.63 7.78 -20.30
N ALA A 489 6.27 7.57 -21.46
CA ALA A 489 5.57 7.52 -22.75
C ALA A 489 4.56 6.36 -22.78
N ALA A 490 4.96 5.18 -22.31
CA ALA A 490 4.06 4.02 -22.22
C ALA A 490 2.88 4.26 -21.26
N GLU A 491 3.10 4.86 -20.10
CA GLU A 491 2.04 5.21 -19.14
C GLU A 491 1.00 6.15 -19.75
N TRP A 492 1.45 7.16 -20.49
CA TRP A 492 0.56 8.07 -21.18
C TRP A 492 -0.34 7.35 -22.19
N VAL A 493 0.22 6.46 -23.01
CA VAL A 493 -0.54 5.69 -24.02
C VAL A 493 -1.58 4.79 -23.35
N ILE A 494 -1.19 4.11 -22.27
CA ILE A 494 -2.10 3.24 -21.50
C ILE A 494 -3.24 4.05 -20.86
N ARG A 495 -2.96 5.25 -20.33
CA ARG A 495 -3.98 6.12 -19.71
C ARG A 495 -4.96 6.69 -20.72
N GLN A 496 -4.48 7.14 -21.88
CA GLN A 496 -5.36 7.62 -22.95
C GLN A 496 -6.29 6.53 -23.46
N ALA A 497 -5.79 5.31 -23.60
CA ALA A 497 -6.63 4.18 -23.99
C ALA A 497 -7.67 3.80 -22.93
N SER A 498 -7.41 4.09 -21.64
CA SER A 498 -8.34 3.80 -20.54
C SER A 498 -9.42 4.86 -20.35
N THR A 499 -9.23 6.06 -20.91
CA THR A 499 -10.15 7.22 -20.77
C THR A 499 -11.02 7.45 -22.00
N SER A 500 -10.69 6.83 -23.14
CA SER A 500 -11.46 6.98 -24.37
C SER A 500 -12.71 6.10 -24.36
N THR A 501 -13.88 6.74 -24.28
CA THR A 501 -15.22 6.12 -24.26
C THR A 501 -15.60 5.35 -25.53
N ARG A 502 -14.79 5.42 -26.58
CA ARG A 502 -15.04 4.81 -27.91
C ARG A 502 -14.39 3.43 -28.11
N ARG A 503 -13.63 2.90 -27.13
CA ARG A 503 -12.93 1.61 -27.29
C ARG A 503 -13.64 0.45 -26.57
N SER A 504 -14.00 -0.58 -27.33
CA SER A 504 -14.62 -1.82 -26.84
C SER A 504 -13.61 -2.90 -26.42
N GLN A 505 -12.35 -2.79 -26.83
CA GLN A 505 -11.29 -3.76 -26.50
C GLN A 505 -10.14 -3.10 -25.71
N PRO A 506 -9.51 -3.83 -24.76
CA PRO A 506 -8.36 -3.34 -24.03
C PRO A 506 -7.17 -3.10 -24.98
N ILE A 507 -6.41 -2.03 -24.71
CA ILE A 507 -5.24 -1.70 -25.51
C ILE A 507 -4.24 -2.87 -25.50
N LYS A 508 -3.76 -3.25 -26.68
CA LYS A 508 -2.81 -4.37 -26.83
C LYS A 508 -1.39 -3.90 -26.58
N GLN A 509 -0.54 -4.80 -26.06
CA GLN A 509 0.87 -4.49 -25.78
C GLN A 509 1.60 -3.96 -27.02
N LEU A 510 1.40 -4.60 -28.18
CA LEU A 510 2.03 -4.22 -29.44
C LEU A 510 1.62 -2.81 -29.90
N GLU A 511 0.39 -2.41 -29.58
CA GLU A 511 -0.12 -1.08 -29.90
C GLU A 511 0.56 -0.01 -29.03
N VAL A 512 0.76 -0.29 -27.74
CA VAL A 512 1.53 0.60 -26.86
C VAL A 512 2.97 0.72 -27.34
N VAL A 513 3.60 -0.40 -27.70
CA VAL A 513 4.96 -0.39 -28.25
C VAL A 513 5.04 0.46 -29.53
N TYR A 514 4.10 0.29 -30.45
CA TYR A 514 4.06 1.05 -31.71
C TYR A 514 3.92 2.56 -31.47
N ILE A 515 2.96 2.98 -30.62
CA ILE A 515 2.72 4.40 -30.35
C ILE A 515 3.90 5.02 -29.59
N VAL A 516 4.49 4.30 -28.65
CA VAL A 516 5.70 4.76 -27.94
C VAL A 516 6.88 4.90 -28.90
N ARG A 517 7.10 3.93 -29.80
CA ARG A 517 8.13 4.00 -30.85
C ARG A 517 7.92 5.21 -31.74
N LYS A 518 6.70 5.43 -32.26
CA LYS A 518 6.37 6.59 -33.10
C LYS A 518 6.63 7.91 -32.39
N ARG A 519 6.37 7.97 -31.07
CA ARG A 519 6.53 9.18 -30.27
C ARG A 519 7.97 9.48 -29.88
N ILE A 520 8.78 8.44 -29.68
CA ILE A 520 10.21 8.58 -29.40
C ILE A 520 10.98 8.85 -30.70
N GLY A 521 10.47 8.36 -31.84
CA GLY A 521 11.09 8.57 -33.14
C GLY A 521 12.43 7.86 -33.27
N SER A 522 13.37 8.49 -33.98
CA SER A 522 14.75 8.02 -34.16
C SER A 522 15.70 8.52 -33.07
N GLU A 523 15.18 9.14 -32.00
CA GLU A 523 16.01 9.60 -30.90
C GLU A 523 16.66 8.41 -30.19
N ASP A 524 17.98 8.49 -30.00
CA ASP A 524 18.72 7.57 -29.16
C ASP A 524 18.47 7.89 -27.67
N VAL A 525 17.31 7.47 -27.19
CA VAL A 525 16.89 7.74 -25.81
C VAL A 525 17.77 7.03 -24.79
N PHE A 526 18.47 5.96 -25.17
CA PHE A 526 19.32 5.18 -24.28
C PHE A 526 20.81 5.57 -24.37
N VAL A 527 21.18 6.55 -25.22
CA VAL A 527 22.56 7.01 -25.42
C VAL A 527 23.49 5.84 -25.79
N LEU A 528 23.04 5.01 -26.73
CA LEU A 528 23.77 3.87 -27.27
C LEU A 528 24.79 4.24 -28.35
N GLY A 529 24.66 5.42 -28.98
CA GLY A 529 25.62 5.92 -29.98
C GLY A 529 25.84 4.96 -31.15
N GLU A 530 27.10 4.68 -31.47
CA GLU A 530 27.50 3.79 -32.58
C GLU A 530 26.99 2.34 -32.38
N HIS A 531 26.71 1.92 -31.14
CA HIS A 531 26.14 0.60 -30.84
C HIS A 531 24.77 0.36 -31.50
N ILE A 532 24.03 1.42 -31.82
CA ILE A 532 22.78 1.29 -32.58
C ILE A 532 23.08 0.77 -33.98
N GLY A 533 24.10 1.30 -34.65
CA GLY A 533 24.50 0.92 -36.00
C GLY A 533 25.19 -0.45 -36.04
N GLU A 534 26.03 -0.76 -35.05
CA GLU A 534 26.71 -2.06 -34.92
C GLU A 534 25.73 -3.24 -34.73
N THR A 535 24.59 -2.98 -34.10
CA THR A 535 23.57 -4.00 -33.78
C THR A 535 22.35 -3.92 -34.69
N GLN A 536 22.41 -3.12 -35.73
CA GLN A 536 21.31 -2.93 -36.66
C GLN A 536 21.23 -4.09 -37.64
N TYR A 537 20.16 -4.89 -37.53
CA TYR A 537 19.82 -5.93 -38.49
C TYR A 537 18.45 -5.61 -39.11
N GLY A 538 18.47 -4.88 -40.22
CA GLY A 538 17.26 -4.34 -40.85
C GLY A 538 16.63 -3.20 -40.03
N ILE A 539 15.35 -3.33 -39.69
CA ILE A 539 14.60 -2.34 -38.88
C ILE A 539 14.82 -2.56 -37.38
N ASP A 540 15.28 -3.75 -36.99
CA ASP A 540 15.52 -4.10 -35.60
C ASP A 540 16.98 -3.82 -35.23
N SER A 541 17.14 -3.12 -34.11
CA SER A 541 18.42 -2.90 -33.45
C SER A 541 18.28 -3.21 -31.98
N HIS A 542 19.39 -3.27 -31.24
CA HIS A 542 19.30 -3.40 -29.79
C HIS A 542 18.52 -2.24 -29.15
N HIS A 543 18.60 -1.03 -29.70
CA HIS A 543 17.76 0.10 -29.29
C HIS A 543 16.25 -0.23 -29.39
N HIS A 544 15.81 -0.78 -30.53
CA HIS A 544 14.42 -1.21 -30.73
C HIS A 544 14.00 -2.33 -29.79
N THR A 545 14.88 -3.30 -29.59
CA THR A 545 14.66 -4.44 -28.69
C THR A 545 14.54 -3.97 -27.24
N LEU A 546 15.41 -3.03 -26.82
CA LEU A 546 15.45 -2.48 -25.48
C LEU A 546 14.21 -1.63 -25.17
N LEU A 547 13.82 -0.74 -26.09
CA LEU A 547 12.60 0.05 -26.00
C LEU A 547 11.37 -0.85 -25.86
N THR A 548 11.27 -1.89 -26.69
CA THR A 548 10.16 -2.85 -26.67
C THR A 548 10.13 -3.64 -25.37
N LEU A 549 11.30 -4.05 -24.87
CA LEU A 549 11.43 -4.77 -23.61
C LEU A 549 10.96 -3.92 -22.43
N VAL A 550 11.42 -2.68 -22.32
CA VAL A 550 11.03 -1.75 -21.25
C VAL A 550 9.52 -1.50 -21.27
N VAL A 551 8.95 -1.20 -22.45
CA VAL A 551 7.50 -1.00 -22.61
C VAL A 551 6.73 -2.28 -22.24
N SER A 552 7.18 -3.45 -22.67
CA SER A 552 6.50 -4.72 -22.38
C SER A 552 6.43 -5.05 -20.88
N LEU A 553 7.52 -4.79 -20.16
CA LEU A 553 7.62 -5.05 -18.72
C LEU A 553 6.75 -4.08 -17.95
N PHE A 554 6.80 -2.80 -18.31
CA PHE A 554 5.96 -1.78 -17.71
C PHE A 554 4.47 -2.04 -17.97
N PHE A 555 4.11 -2.36 -19.21
CA PHE A 555 2.74 -2.68 -19.61
C PHE A 555 2.12 -3.80 -18.76
N LYS A 556 2.87 -4.88 -18.50
CA LYS A 556 2.42 -5.98 -17.64
C LYS A 556 2.18 -5.54 -16.20
N VAL A 557 3.12 -4.80 -15.61
CA VAL A 557 2.98 -4.26 -14.24
C VAL A 557 1.76 -3.33 -14.17
N ARG A 558 1.58 -2.48 -15.17
CA ARG A 558 0.53 -1.48 -15.18
C ARG A 558 -0.86 -2.06 -15.40
N LEU A 559 -1.01 -3.05 -16.28
CA LEU A 559 -2.29 -3.75 -16.44
C LEU A 559 -2.71 -4.48 -15.17
N HIS A 560 -1.78 -5.11 -14.44
CA HIS A 560 -2.09 -5.70 -13.14
C HIS A 560 -2.60 -4.66 -12.14
N HIS A 561 -2.00 -3.46 -12.12
CA HIS A 561 -2.48 -2.35 -11.30
C HIS A 561 -3.88 -1.88 -11.74
N ILE A 562 -4.13 -1.70 -13.05
CA ILE A 562 -5.45 -1.31 -13.57
C ILE A 562 -6.51 -2.36 -13.23
N ALA A 563 -6.22 -3.64 -13.44
CA ALA A 563 -7.13 -4.73 -13.10
C ALA A 563 -7.46 -4.75 -11.61
N LYS A 564 -6.46 -4.53 -10.74
CA LYS A 564 -6.66 -4.41 -9.29
C LYS A 564 -7.57 -3.22 -8.95
N MET A 565 -7.30 -2.04 -9.49
CA MET A 565 -8.12 -0.83 -9.26
C MET A 565 -9.54 -0.97 -9.80
N THR A 566 -9.71 -1.58 -10.97
CA THR A 566 -11.01 -1.80 -11.60
C THR A 566 -11.84 -2.80 -10.79
N ASN A 567 -11.24 -3.91 -10.32
CA ASN A 567 -11.91 -4.85 -9.43
C ASN A 567 -12.38 -4.20 -8.12
N LEU A 568 -11.55 -3.32 -7.53
CA LEU A 568 -11.90 -2.57 -6.33
C LEU A 568 -13.07 -1.60 -6.59
N SER A 569 -13.14 -0.99 -7.77
CA SER A 569 -14.26 -0.11 -8.16
C SER A 569 -15.56 -0.86 -8.49
N LEU A 570 -15.48 -2.03 -9.15
CA LEU A 570 -16.63 -2.85 -9.53
C LEU A 570 -17.31 -3.53 -8.33
N GLN A 571 -16.55 -3.81 -7.26
CA GLN A 571 -17.11 -4.30 -6.00
C GLN A 571 -18.06 -3.28 -5.33
N ARG A 572 -17.97 -1.99 -5.68
CA ARG A 572 -18.86 -0.93 -5.18
C ARG A 572 -20.27 -0.98 -5.79
N ASN A 573 -20.42 -1.57 -6.99
CA ASN A 573 -21.66 -1.56 -7.78
C ASN A 573 -22.28 -2.95 -8.03
N ASN A 574 -21.79 -4.01 -7.38
CA ASN A 574 -22.19 -5.37 -7.72
C ASN A 574 -23.55 -5.78 -7.12
N MET A 575 -24.66 -5.27 -7.67
CA MET A 575 -26.01 -5.81 -7.45
C MET A 575 -26.10 -7.32 -7.76
N ARG A 576 -25.19 -7.85 -8.59
CA ARG A 576 -25.17 -9.24 -9.03
C ARG A 576 -24.88 -10.25 -7.90
N GLN A 577 -24.13 -9.85 -6.87
CA GLN A 577 -23.99 -10.67 -5.65
C GLN A 577 -25.21 -10.55 -4.72
N LYS A 578 -25.90 -9.41 -4.75
CA LYS A 578 -27.18 -9.21 -4.02
C LYS A 578 -28.28 -10.11 -4.58
N LEU A 579 -28.38 -10.20 -5.91
CA LEU A 579 -29.44 -10.97 -6.61
C LEU A 579 -29.21 -12.49 -6.63
N ASN A 580 -27.97 -12.98 -6.61
CA ASN A 580 -27.73 -14.42 -6.49
C ASN A 580 -28.24 -15.00 -5.16
N LYS A 581 -28.27 -14.19 -4.08
CA LYS A 581 -28.93 -14.59 -2.83
C LYS A 581 -30.46 -14.54 -2.95
N THR A 582 -31.03 -13.56 -3.66
CA THR A 582 -32.49 -13.44 -3.80
C THR A 582 -33.10 -14.55 -4.67
N VAL A 583 -32.36 -15.06 -5.66
CA VAL A 583 -32.83 -16.14 -6.56
C VAL A 583 -32.70 -17.52 -5.90
N LEU A 584 -31.77 -17.73 -4.95
CA LEU A 584 -31.67 -18.98 -4.19
C LEU A 584 -32.78 -19.16 -3.12
N PHE A 585 -33.54 -18.10 -2.79
CA PHE A 585 -34.64 -18.16 -1.81
C PHE A 585 -36.06 -18.07 -2.43
N LYS A 586 -36.19 -18.28 -3.75
CA LYS A 586 -37.48 -18.52 -4.40
C LYS A 586 -37.39 -19.70 -5.35
N GLY A 587 -37.66 -20.90 -4.83
CA GLY A 587 -37.86 -22.09 -5.67
C GLY A 587 -37.65 -23.41 -4.94
N HIS A 588 -38.77 -23.92 -4.41
CA HIS A 588 -39.06 -25.24 -3.83
C HIS A 588 -38.61 -25.52 -2.39
#